data_AF-A0A2E0T416-F1
#
_entry.id   AF-A0A2E0T416-F1
#
_cell.length_a   1.000
_cell.length_b   1.000
_cell.length_c   1.000
_cell.angle_alpha   90.00
_cell.angle_beta   90.00
_cell.angle_gamma   90.00
#
_symmetry.space_group_name_H-M   'P 1'
#
loop_
_entity.id
_entity.type
_entity.pdbx_description
1 polymer ?
#
loop_
_entity_poly.entity_id
_entity_poly.type
_entity_poly.pdbx_seq_one_letter_code
_entity_poly.pdbx_strand_id
1 'polypeptide(L)' 'MLTNRTRVLLTSLTAVVALLAVACTADDSFPIERSAPDPVGTEWPHDFVEDTIGGGLIDANDLEGHDVILWFWAPW' A
#
# COMPACT_ATOMS: atom_id res chain seq x y z
N MET A 1 40.80 -3.68 -17.17
CA MET A 1 39.76 -3.46 -18.20
C MET A 1 38.45 -4.01 -17.67
N LEU A 2 37.50 -3.15 -17.29
CA LEU A 2 36.20 -3.60 -16.78
C LEU A 2 35.38 -4.12 -17.96
N THR A 3 35.07 -5.42 -17.98
CA THR A 3 34.33 -6.08 -19.08
C THR A 3 32.95 -5.43 -19.25
N ASN A 4 32.44 -5.36 -20.49
CA ASN A 4 31.19 -4.66 -20.82
C ASN A 4 29.99 -5.09 -19.94
N ARG A 5 29.96 -6.38 -19.53
CA ARG A 5 28.98 -6.95 -18.60
C ARG A 5 28.98 -6.30 -17.21
N THR A 6 30.16 -6.04 -16.65
CA THR A 6 30.30 -5.39 -15.33
C THR A 6 29.83 -3.93 -15.35
N ARG A 7 29.95 -3.24 -16.49
CA ARG A 7 29.39 -1.88 -16.65
C ARG A 7 27.86 -1.89 -16.68
N VAL A 8 27.27 -2.81 -17.44
CA VAL A 8 25.81 -2.96 -17.55
C VAL A 8 25.17 -3.31 -16.20
N LEU A 9 25.78 -4.22 -15.45
CA LEU A 9 25.31 -4.59 -14.11
C LEU A 9 25.34 -3.40 -13.15
N LEU A 10 26.46 -2.65 -13.11
CA LEU A 10 26.56 -1.45 -12.27
C LEU A 10 25.49 -0.42 -12.62
N THR A 11 25.27 -0.14 -13.91
CA THR A 11 24.27 0.84 -14.33
C THR A 11 22.84 0.42 -13.96
N SER A 12 22.54 -0.88 -14.05
CA SER A 12 21.22 -1.39 -13.68
C SER A 12 20.96 -1.26 -12.17
N LEU A 13 21.97 -1.54 -11.35
CA LEU A 13 21.85 -1.46 -9.89
C LEU A 13 21.64 -0.01 -9.43
N THR A 14 22.36 0.94 -10.03
CA THR A 14 22.21 2.37 -9.72
C THR A 14 20.81 2.89 -10.07
N ALA A 15 20.24 2.43 -11.20
CA ALA A 15 18.88 2.81 -11.60
C ALA A 15 17.82 2.31 -10.60
N VAL A 16 17.94 1.06 -10.14
CA VAL A 16 17.04 0.47 -9.15
C VAL A 16 17.13 1.22 -7.80
N VAL A 17 18.34 1.55 -7.36
CA VAL A 17 18.56 2.31 -6.11
C VAL A 17 17.98 3.72 -6.21
N ALA A 18 18.12 4.39 -7.36
CA ALA A 18 17.52 5.71 -7.57
C ALA A 18 15.98 5.67 -7.56
N LEU A 19 15.37 4.65 -8.15
CA LEU A 19 13.92 4.44 -8.12
C LEU A 19 13.40 4.18 -6.70
N LEU A 20 14.11 3.36 -5.91
CA LEU A 20 13.78 3.09 -4.51
C LEU A 20 13.92 4.34 -3.63
N ALA A 21 14.94 5.15 -3.86
CA ALA A 21 15.16 6.39 -3.11
C ALA A 21 14.01 7.40 -3.32
N VAL A 22 13.53 7.56 -4.56
CA VAL A 22 12.40 8.46 -4.88
C VAL A 22 11.09 7.98 -4.23
N ALA A 23 10.88 6.67 -4.12
CA ALA A 23 9.71 6.12 -3.44
C ALA A 23 9.72 6.39 -1.93
N CYS A 24 10.90 6.44 -1.30
CA CYS A 24 11.03 6.67 0.14
C CYS A 24 11.03 8.16 0.54
N THR A 25 11.30 9.08 -0.38
CA THR A 25 11.36 10.53 -0.07
C THR A 25 10.01 11.25 -0.14
N ALA A 26 8.92 10.55 -0.44
CA ALA A 26 7.58 11.13 -0.54
C ALA A 26 6.85 11.20 0.83
N ASP A 27 7.58 11.20 1.94
CA ASP A 27 7.02 11.31 3.28
C ASP A 27 7.28 12.70 3.89
N ASP A 28 6.91 13.75 3.15
CA ASP A 28 6.66 15.07 3.74
C ASP A 28 5.29 15.04 4.41
N SER A 29 5.22 14.30 5.52
CA SER A 29 4.09 14.23 6.42
C SER A 29 3.94 15.57 7.16
N PHE A 30 3.29 16.55 6.54
CA PHE A 30 2.71 17.67 7.27
C PHE A 30 1.59 17.11 8.15
N PRO A 31 1.55 17.40 9.47
CA PRO A 31 0.44 16.99 10.30
C PRO A 31 -0.77 17.84 9.89
N ILE A 32 -1.58 17.30 8.99
CA ILE A 32 -2.93 17.79 8.78
C ILE A 32 -3.70 17.27 10.00
N GLU A 33 -3.96 18.14 10.98
CA GLU A 33 -5.02 17.92 11.96
C GLU A 33 -6.35 17.89 11.20
N ARG A 34 -6.66 16.73 10.61
CA ARG A 34 -8.00 16.38 10.18
C ARG A 34 -8.64 15.72 11.39
N SER A 35 -9.54 16.44 12.05
CA SER A 35 -10.49 15.79 12.95
C SER A 35 -11.15 14.66 12.19
N ALA A 36 -11.12 13.45 12.76
CA ALA A 36 -11.87 12.34 12.22
C ALA A 36 -13.34 12.77 12.11
N PRO A 37 -14.03 12.50 10.99
CA PRO A 37 -15.46 12.73 10.90
C PRO A 37 -16.18 11.95 12.00
N ASP A 38 -17.32 12.47 12.47
CA ASP A 38 -18.12 11.79 13.48
C ASP A 38 -18.39 10.33 13.05
N PRO A 39 -18.23 9.37 13.97
CA PRO A 39 -18.47 7.96 13.64
C PRO A 39 -19.91 7.81 13.17
N VAL A 40 -20.08 7.14 12.03
CA VAL A 40 -21.41 6.77 11.55
C VAL A 40 -21.94 5.73 12.52
N GLY A 41 -23.07 6.00 13.18
CA GLY A 41 -23.71 5.08 14.14
C GLY A 41 -24.29 3.81 13.51
N THR A 42 -23.90 3.49 12.28
CA THR A 42 -24.28 2.28 11.57
C THR A 42 -23.21 1.22 11.84
N GLU A 43 -23.66 0.06 12.28
CA GLU A 43 -22.80 -1.11 12.45
C GLU A 43 -22.16 -1.50 11.11
N TRP A 44 -20.86 -1.79 11.13
CA TRP A 44 -20.18 -2.31 9.94
C TRP A 44 -20.70 -3.74 9.68
N PRO A 45 -21.21 -4.06 8.47
CA PRO A 45 -21.48 -5.44 8.09
C PRO A 45 -20.20 -6.29 8.05
N HIS A 46 -20.11 -7.28 8.94
CA HIS A 46 -19.03 -8.26 9.02
C HIS A 46 -19.37 -9.60 8.34
N ASP A 47 -20.47 -9.69 7.59
CA ASP A 47 -21.00 -10.94 7.03
C ASP A 47 -20.52 -11.26 5.61
N PHE A 48 -19.34 -10.75 5.22
CA PHE A 48 -18.75 -11.04 3.92
C PHE A 48 -17.46 -11.86 4.02
N VAL A 49 -17.31 -12.73 3.02
CA VAL A 49 -16.09 -13.49 2.76
C VAL A 49 -15.80 -13.36 1.28
N GLU A 50 -14.64 -12.82 0.92
CA GLU A 50 -14.32 -12.45 -0.47
C GLU A 50 -12.92 -12.94 -0.89
N ASP A 51 -12.81 -13.30 -2.17
CA ASP A 51 -11.53 -13.67 -2.78
C ASP A 51 -10.69 -12.42 -3.08
N THR A 52 -9.41 -12.49 -2.72
CA THR A 52 -8.43 -11.45 -3.06
C THR A 52 -7.86 -11.68 -4.45
N ILE A 53 -7.45 -10.59 -5.11
CA ILE A 53 -6.78 -10.63 -6.42
C ILE A 53 -5.49 -11.48 -6.38
N GLY A 54 -4.85 -11.58 -5.21
CA GLY A 54 -3.64 -12.39 -5.00
C GLY A 54 -3.87 -13.88 -4.74
N GLY A 55 -5.13 -14.35 -4.66
CA GLY A 55 -5.46 -15.77 -4.49
C GLY A 55 -5.60 -16.25 -3.03
N GLY A 56 -5.85 -15.37 -2.07
CA GLY A 56 -6.31 -15.69 -0.71
C GLY A 56 -7.73 -15.19 -0.42
N LEU A 57 -8.21 -15.35 0.81
CA LEU A 57 -9.53 -14.90 1.27
C LEU A 57 -9.41 -13.75 2.27
N ILE A 58 -10.41 -12.88 2.27
CA ILE A 58 -10.70 -11.95 3.37
C ILE A 58 -12.01 -12.38 4.00
N ASP A 59 -12.01 -12.63 5.31
CA ASP A 59 -13.21 -12.73 6.14
C ASP A 59 -13.33 -11.42 6.95
N ALA A 60 -14.48 -10.77 6.86
CA ALA A 60 -14.70 -9.49 7.54
C ALA A 60 -14.79 -9.60 9.06
N ASN A 61 -15.09 -10.80 9.60
CA ASN A 61 -15.13 -11.03 11.04
C ASN A 61 -13.71 -11.02 11.63
N ASP A 62 -12.70 -11.43 10.86
CA ASP A 62 -11.29 -11.41 11.29
C ASP A 62 -10.76 -9.96 11.46
N LEU A 63 -11.51 -8.96 10.98
CA LEU A 63 -11.17 -7.54 11.08
C LEU A 63 -11.81 -6.86 12.30
N GLU A 64 -12.68 -7.55 13.03
CA GLU A 64 -13.34 -6.98 14.21
C GLU A 64 -12.31 -6.64 15.31
N GLY A 65 -12.49 -5.48 15.95
CA GLY A 65 -11.58 -5.01 17.00
C GLY A 65 -10.26 -4.41 16.49
N HIS A 66 -10.09 -4.29 15.16
CA HIS A 66 -8.95 -3.65 14.53
C HIS A 66 -9.35 -2.32 13.85
N ASP A 67 -8.45 -1.33 13.90
CA ASP A 67 -8.58 -0.12 13.09
C ASP A 67 -8.28 -0.46 11.62
N VAL A 68 -9.30 -0.42 10.77
CA VAL A 68 -9.22 -0.83 9.36
C VAL A 68 -9.64 0.31 8.44
N ILE A 69 -8.94 0.43 7.30
CA ILE A 69 -9.29 1.32 6.20
C ILE A 69 -9.67 0.47 4.99
N LEU A 70 -10.93 0.57 4.56
CA LEU A 70 -11.39 -0.01 3.30
C LEU A 70 -11.33 1.06 2.21
N TRP A 71 -10.53 0.80 1.18
CA TRP A 71 -10.44 1.68 0.02
C TRP A 71 -11.26 1.13 -1.14
N PHE A 72 -12.43 1.75 -1.37
CA PHE A 72 -13.29 1.43 -2.50
C PHE A 72 -12.82 2.23 -3.73
N TRP A 73 -12.48 1.51 -4.80
CA TRP A 73 -12.00 2.08 -6.05
C TRP A 73 -12.62 1.35 -7.24
N ALA A 74 -12.49 1.93 -8.42
CA ALA A 74 -12.93 1.30 -9.66
C ALA A 74 -11.84 1.42 -10.74
N PRO A 75 -11.72 0.42 -11.65
CA PRO A 75 -10.60 0.35 -12.60
C PRO A 75 -10.76 1.21 -13.85
N TRP A 76 -11.94 1.80 -14.08
CA TRP A 76 -12.30 2.51 -15.31
C TRP A 76 -11.79 3.95 -15.36
#